data_AF-A0A9N7NKY6-F1
#
_entry.id   AF-A0A9N7NKY6-F1
#
_cell.length_a   1.000
_cell.length_b   1.000
_cell.length_c   1.000
_cell.angle_alpha   90.00
_cell.angle_beta   90.00
_cell.angle_gamma   90.00
#
_symmetry.space_group_name_H-M   'P 1'
#
loop_
_entity.id
_entity.type
_entity.pdbx_description
1 polymer ?
#
loop_
_entity_poly.entity_id
_entity_poly.type
_entity_poly.pdbx_seq_one_letter_code
_entity_poly.pdbx_strand_id
1 'polypeptide(L)'
;MTTRFFAWIGQPADMGSPAKEKVERYSVRKVTGDGRCLFRALVKGMALNKGMVLGPREERDSADELRMAVKEVICDSEKERLQYQEALVAITVDEPLRSYCQRIGRPDFWGGEAELLVDEILTMSL
;
A
#
# COMPACT_ATOMS: atom_id res chain seq x y z
N MET A 1 38.07 -55.91 11.24
CA MET A 1 36.67 -55.45 11.23
C MET A 1 36.65 -53.98 11.61
N THR A 2 36.36 -53.13 10.62
CA THR A 2 35.86 -51.75 10.77
C THR A 2 34.68 -51.76 11.77
N THR A 3 34.44 -50.75 12.60
CA THR A 3 34.12 -49.37 12.22
C THR A 3 34.25 -48.44 13.43
N ARG A 4 34.49 -47.19 13.10
CA ARG A 4 34.84 -46.04 13.93
C ARG A 4 33.64 -45.48 14.72
N PHE A 5 33.95 -45.05 15.95
CA PHE A 5 33.66 -43.74 16.57
C PHE A 5 32.27 -43.10 16.38
N PHE A 6 31.69 -42.55 17.46
CA PHE A 6 31.74 -41.11 17.77
C PHE A 6 31.01 -40.85 19.09
N ALA A 7 31.70 -40.16 20.01
CA ALA A 7 31.23 -39.83 21.34
C ALA A 7 30.18 -38.69 21.28
N TRP A 8 29.12 -38.84 22.07
CA TRP A 8 28.12 -37.81 22.34
C TRP A 8 28.74 -36.68 23.16
N ILE A 9 28.67 -35.43 22.67
CA ILE A 9 28.95 -34.24 23.48
C ILE A 9 27.88 -33.17 23.23
N GLY A 10 27.12 -32.88 24.29
CA GLY A 10 26.61 -31.54 24.64
C GLY A 10 25.45 -30.95 23.85
N GLN A 11 24.34 -30.69 24.55
CA GLN A 11 23.46 -29.57 24.22
C GLN A 11 24.14 -28.25 24.62
N PRO A 12 24.01 -27.17 23.85
CA PRO A 12 23.96 -25.83 24.41
C PRO A 12 22.51 -25.46 24.69
N ALA A 13 22.28 -24.94 25.89
CA ALA A 13 21.04 -24.28 26.26
C ALA A 13 20.79 -23.10 25.31
N ASP A 14 19.69 -23.16 24.57
CA ASP A 14 19.16 -22.04 23.81
C ASP A 14 18.52 -21.06 24.80
N MET A 15 19.35 -20.25 25.46
CA MET A 15 18.90 -19.13 26.29
C MET A 15 18.70 -17.92 25.38
N GLY A 16 17.76 -18.03 24.44
CA GLY A 16 17.22 -16.90 23.72
C GLY A 16 16.35 -16.08 24.66
N SER A 17 16.82 -14.89 25.05
CA SER A 17 16.01 -13.88 25.74
C SER A 17 14.71 -13.64 24.96
N PRO A 18 13.54 -13.49 25.61
CA PRO A 18 12.30 -13.12 24.93
C PRO A 18 12.32 -11.60 24.70
N ALA A 19 13.30 -11.13 23.94
CA ALA A 19 13.19 -9.84 23.29
C ALA A 19 12.06 -10.01 22.28
N LYS A 20 10.93 -9.38 22.56
CA LYS A 20 9.72 -9.40 21.72
C LYS A 20 10.04 -8.82 20.35
N GLU A 21 10.60 -9.62 19.46
CA GLU A 21 10.55 -9.34 18.04
C GLU A 21 9.09 -9.53 17.65
N LYS A 22 8.38 -8.42 17.51
CA LYS A 22 7.05 -8.42 16.94
C LYS A 22 7.24 -8.78 15.47
N VAL A 23 7.39 -10.07 15.17
CA VAL A 23 7.58 -10.56 13.80
C VAL A 23 6.32 -10.20 13.03
N GLU A 24 6.38 -9.13 12.26
CA GLU A 24 5.31 -8.72 11.38
C GLU A 24 5.18 -9.76 10.28
N ARG A 25 4.06 -10.48 10.27
CA ARG A 25 3.80 -11.54 9.28
C ARG A 25 3.08 -10.93 8.09
N TYR A 26 3.80 -10.82 6.99
CA TYR A 26 3.26 -10.36 5.72
C TYR A 26 2.82 -11.53 4.85
N SER A 27 1.78 -11.32 4.04
CA SER A 27 1.38 -12.26 3.00
C SER A 27 1.14 -11.52 1.69
N VAL A 28 1.65 -12.05 0.59
CA VAL A 28 1.50 -11.42 -0.73
C VAL A 28 0.11 -11.73 -1.27
N ARG A 29 -0.63 -10.68 -1.65
CA ARG A 29 -1.94 -10.80 -2.31
C ARG A 29 -1.86 -10.18 -3.70
N LYS A 30 -2.30 -10.94 -4.71
CA LYS A 30 -2.31 -10.47 -6.09
C LYS A 30 -3.45 -9.46 -6.32
N VAL A 31 -3.18 -8.49 -7.17
CA VAL A 31 -4.14 -7.52 -7.71
C VAL A 31 -4.17 -7.64 -9.23
N THR A 32 -5.26 -7.17 -9.85
CA THR A 32 -5.37 -7.14 -11.31
C THR A 32 -4.47 -6.04 -11.88
N GLY A 33 -3.75 -6.34 -12.96
CA GLY A 33 -2.87 -5.38 -13.66
C GLY A 33 -3.60 -4.61 -14.77
N ASP A 34 -4.66 -3.87 -14.42
CA ASP A 34 -5.52 -3.12 -15.37
C ASP A 34 -5.35 -1.60 -15.25
N GLY A 35 -4.17 -1.17 -14.79
CA GLY A 35 -3.81 0.23 -14.54
C GLY A 35 -4.18 0.73 -13.14
N ARG A 36 -5.05 0.03 -12.40
CA ARG A 36 -5.47 0.42 -11.04
C ARG A 36 -4.70 -0.27 -9.93
N CYS A 37 -3.53 -0.85 -10.24
CA CYS A 37 -2.86 -1.80 -9.35
C CYS A 37 -2.54 -1.21 -7.96
N LEU A 38 -2.12 0.06 -7.88
CA LEU A 38 -1.88 0.75 -6.62
C LEU A 38 -3.17 0.84 -5.78
N PHE A 39 -4.22 1.46 -6.34
CA PHE A 39 -5.50 1.65 -5.65
C PHE A 39 -6.14 0.31 -5.27
N ARG A 40 -6.08 -0.71 -6.15
CA ARG A 40 -6.53 -2.08 -5.85
C ARG A 40 -5.77 -2.69 -4.67
N ALA A 41 -4.47 -2.46 -4.57
CA ALA A 41 -3.67 -2.97 -3.45
C ALA A 41 -4.06 -2.29 -2.14
N LEU A 42 -4.29 -0.97 -2.16
CA LEU A 42 -4.74 -0.20 -1.00
C LEU A 42 -6.10 -0.65 -0.50
N VAL A 43 -7.12 -0.69 -1.37
CA VAL A 43 -8.48 -1.08 -0.95
C VAL A 43 -8.53 -2.53 -0.46
N LYS A 44 -7.73 -3.44 -1.03
CA LYS A 44 -7.59 -4.81 -0.49
C LYS A 44 -6.93 -4.81 0.88
N GLY A 45 -5.86 -4.04 1.07
CA GLY A 45 -5.19 -3.91 2.37
C GLY A 45 -6.13 -3.38 3.44
N MET A 46 -6.87 -2.31 3.13
CA MET A 46 -7.87 -1.71 4.01
C MET A 46 -9.00 -2.69 4.37
N ALA A 47 -9.53 -3.42 3.38
CA ALA A 47 -10.55 -4.43 3.61
C ALA A 47 -10.03 -5.56 4.51
N LEU A 48 -8.80 -6.05 4.26
CA LEU A 48 -8.17 -7.09 5.08
C LEU A 48 -7.95 -6.63 6.53
N ASN A 49 -7.57 -5.36 6.75
CA ASN A 49 -7.44 -4.78 8.09
C ASN A 49 -8.79 -4.76 8.83
N LYS A 50 -9.91 -4.69 8.10
CA LYS A 50 -11.28 -4.78 8.64
C LYS A 50 -11.83 -6.22 8.68
N GLY A 51 -11.02 -7.23 8.36
CA GLY A 51 -11.44 -8.63 8.30
C GLY A 51 -12.39 -8.95 7.13
N MET A 52 -12.44 -8.09 6.11
CA MET A 52 -13.29 -8.23 4.94
C MET A 52 -12.50 -8.76 3.74
N VAL A 53 -13.20 -9.43 2.83
CA VAL A 53 -12.65 -9.89 1.54
C VAL A 53 -13.51 -9.30 0.43
N LEU A 54 -12.89 -8.51 -0.46
CA LEU A 54 -13.58 -7.89 -1.59
C LEU A 54 -13.68 -8.85 -2.78
N GLY A 55 -14.83 -8.85 -3.44
CA GLY A 55 -14.98 -9.47 -4.76
C GLY A 55 -14.24 -8.67 -5.85
N PRO A 56 -13.94 -9.26 -7.03
CA PRO A 56 -13.19 -8.57 -8.09
C PRO A 56 -13.82 -7.27 -8.60
N ARG A 57 -15.16 -7.20 -8.58
CA ARG A 57 -15.92 -6.01 -8.98
C ARG A 57 -15.88 -4.94 -7.90
N GLU A 58 -16.12 -5.31 -6.64
CA GLU A 58 -16.03 -4.39 -5.50
C GLU A 58 -14.62 -3.81 -5.38
N GLU A 59 -13.58 -4.64 -5.51
CA GLU A 59 -12.19 -4.20 -5.53
C GLU A 59 -11.94 -3.14 -6.61
N ARG A 60 -12.49 -3.34 -7.82
CA ARG A 60 -12.37 -2.37 -8.91
C ARG A 60 -13.11 -1.07 -8.60
N ASP A 61 -14.36 -1.19 -8.17
CA ASP A 61 -15.25 -0.05 -7.98
C ASP A 61 -14.74 0.81 -6.81
N SER A 62 -14.29 0.20 -5.71
CA SER A 62 -13.63 0.91 -4.59
C SER A 62 -12.27 1.51 -4.98
N ALA A 63 -11.50 0.85 -5.84
CA ALA A 63 -10.24 1.42 -6.34
C ALA A 63 -10.48 2.65 -7.24
N ASP A 64 -11.53 2.63 -8.05
CA ASP A 64 -11.94 3.79 -8.85
C ASP A 64 -12.47 4.93 -7.96
N GLU A 65 -13.22 4.62 -6.90
CA GLU A 65 -13.68 5.60 -5.91
C GLU A 65 -12.50 6.28 -5.20
N LEU A 66 -11.53 5.49 -4.71
CA LEU A 66 -10.33 6.02 -4.05
C LEU A 66 -9.52 6.93 -4.98
N ARG A 67 -9.31 6.51 -6.23
CA ARG A 67 -8.63 7.32 -7.26
C ARG A 67 -9.35 8.65 -7.51
N MET A 68 -10.68 8.62 -7.57
CA MET A 68 -11.48 9.83 -7.79
C MET A 68 -11.46 10.77 -6.57
N ALA A 69 -11.38 10.23 -5.35
CA ALA A 69 -11.21 11.03 -4.14
C ALA A 69 -9.86 11.77 -4.14
N VAL A 70 -8.77 11.09 -4.52
CA VAL A 70 -7.45 11.75 -4.69
C VAL A 70 -7.52 12.87 -5.73
N LYS A 71 -8.18 12.62 -6.87
CA LYS A 71 -8.41 13.66 -7.88
C LYS A 71 -9.17 14.84 -7.30
N GLU A 72 -10.26 14.62 -6.56
CA GLU A 72 -11.08 15.71 -6.02
C GLU A 72 -10.26 16.63 -5.11
N VAL A 73 -9.53 16.04 -4.17
CA VAL A 73 -8.66 16.74 -3.22
C VAL A 73 -7.55 17.52 -3.93
N ILE A 74 -6.87 16.88 -4.89
CA ILE A 74 -5.71 17.48 -5.55
C ILE A 74 -6.11 18.42 -6.70
N CYS A 75 -7.21 18.20 -7.40
CA CYS A 75 -7.52 18.93 -8.63
C CYS A 75 -8.66 19.94 -8.45
N ASP A 76 -9.64 19.62 -7.62
CA ASP A 76 -10.91 20.33 -7.62
C ASP A 76 -11.04 21.29 -6.40
N SER A 77 -10.35 20.99 -5.28
CA SER A 77 -10.35 21.84 -4.07
C SER A 77 -9.00 22.51 -3.80
N GLU A 78 -8.88 23.82 -4.08
CA GLU A 78 -7.65 24.57 -3.77
C GLU A 78 -7.34 24.59 -2.27
N LYS A 79 -8.38 24.66 -1.43
CA LYS A 79 -8.23 24.70 0.03
C LYS A 79 -7.72 23.38 0.58
N GLU A 80 -8.26 22.25 0.11
CA GLU A 80 -7.84 20.93 0.56
C GLU A 80 -6.46 20.58 0.00
N ARG A 81 -6.18 20.89 -1.28
CA ARG A 81 -4.85 20.71 -1.89
C ARG A 81 -3.72 21.26 -1.03
N LEU A 82 -3.91 22.40 -0.37
CA LEU A 82 -2.89 23.01 0.49
C LEU A 82 -2.56 22.18 1.74
N GLN A 83 -3.40 21.23 2.12
CA GLN A 83 -3.12 20.27 3.21
C GLN A 83 -2.18 19.16 2.76
N TYR A 84 -2.04 18.95 1.44
CA TYR A 84 -1.25 17.88 0.84
C TYR A 84 -0.06 18.45 0.05
N GLN A 85 0.70 19.36 0.67
CA GLN A 85 1.84 20.01 0.00
C GLN A 85 2.89 19.01 -0.47
N GLU A 86 3.14 17.96 0.31
CA GLU A 86 4.11 16.91 -0.05
C GLU A 86 3.68 16.18 -1.32
N ALA A 87 2.40 15.78 -1.41
CA ALA A 87 1.83 15.19 -2.60
C ALA A 87 1.89 16.17 -3.79
N LEU A 88 1.55 17.44 -3.58
CA LEU A 88 1.58 18.45 -4.63
C LEU A 88 2.99 18.67 -5.18
N VAL A 89 4.00 18.72 -4.31
CA VAL A 89 5.41 18.83 -4.71
C VAL A 89 5.82 17.58 -5.49
N ALA A 90 5.51 16.38 -4.99
CA ALA A 90 5.82 15.13 -5.69
C ALA A 90 5.24 15.10 -7.10
N ILE A 91 3.97 15.51 -7.26
CA ILE A 91 3.31 15.59 -8.57
C ILE A 91 4.00 16.62 -9.48
N THR A 92 4.23 17.82 -8.96
CA THR A 92 4.69 18.96 -9.78
C THR A 92 6.15 18.90 -10.18
N VAL A 93 6.95 18.07 -9.49
CA VAL A 93 8.32 17.73 -9.90
C VAL A 93 8.31 16.89 -11.19
N ASP A 94 7.35 15.97 -11.33
CA ASP A 94 7.27 15.08 -12.48
C ASP A 94 6.54 15.71 -13.67
N GLU A 95 5.43 16.41 -13.42
CA GLU A 95 4.64 17.04 -14.49
C GLU A 95 3.81 18.25 -14.01
N PRO A 96 3.36 19.13 -14.91
CA PRO A 96 2.43 20.20 -14.53
C PRO A 96 1.13 19.64 -13.94
N LEU A 97 0.63 20.25 -12.87
CA LEU A 97 -0.61 19.82 -12.18
C LEU A 97 -1.80 19.66 -13.13
N ARG A 98 -1.91 20.50 -14.16
CA ARG A 98 -2.97 20.40 -15.17
C ARG A 98 -2.92 19.07 -15.93
N SER A 99 -1.73 18.62 -16.31
CA SER A 99 -1.53 17.35 -17.02
C SER A 99 -1.88 16.19 -16.10
N TYR A 100 -1.40 16.23 -14.86
CA TYR A 100 -1.75 15.26 -13.82
C TYR A 100 -3.27 15.10 -13.66
N CYS A 101 -3.99 16.22 -13.48
CA CYS A 101 -5.43 16.22 -13.29
C CYS A 101 -6.22 15.66 -14.48
N GLN A 102 -5.68 15.74 -15.69
CA GLN A 102 -6.25 15.08 -16.87
C GLN A 102 -5.99 13.57 -16.87
N ARG A 103 -4.82 13.13 -16.40
CA ARG A 103 -4.42 11.72 -16.39
C ARG A 103 -5.09 10.94 -15.27
N ILE A 104 -5.09 11.46 -14.03
CA ILE A 104 -5.65 10.75 -12.86
C ILE A 104 -7.12 10.39 -13.03
N GLY A 105 -7.88 11.15 -13.80
CA GLY A 105 -9.28 10.85 -14.11
C GLY A 105 -9.47 9.60 -14.98
N ARG A 106 -8.42 9.12 -15.66
CA ARG A 106 -8.52 7.98 -16.56
C ARG A 106 -8.48 6.65 -15.80
N PRO A 107 -9.27 5.65 -16.23
CA PRO A 107 -9.30 4.34 -15.59
C PRO A 107 -7.98 3.56 -15.69
N ASP A 108 -7.14 3.89 -16.67
CA ASP A 108 -5.83 3.27 -16.92
C ASP A 108 -4.67 4.02 -16.24
N PHE A 109 -4.97 4.98 -15.35
CA PHE A 109 -3.96 5.76 -14.64
C PHE A 109 -3.21 4.94 -13.58
N TRP A 110 -1.88 4.89 -13.70
CA TRP A 110 -1.01 4.22 -12.76
C TRP A 110 -0.60 5.22 -11.68
N GLY A 111 -1.09 5.02 -10.45
CA GLY A 111 -0.65 5.81 -9.31
C GLY A 111 0.74 5.41 -8.81
N GLY A 112 1.33 6.25 -7.97
CA GLY A 112 2.61 6.06 -7.32
C GLY A 112 2.63 6.62 -5.89
N GLU A 113 3.79 7.16 -5.50
CA GLU A 113 4.02 7.68 -4.15
C GLU A 113 3.14 8.92 -3.84
N ALA A 114 2.95 9.80 -4.82
CA ALA A 114 2.16 11.02 -4.62
C ALA A 114 0.73 10.74 -4.15
N GLU A 115 0.07 9.72 -4.72
CA GLU A 115 -1.28 9.32 -4.32
C GLU A 115 -1.30 8.76 -2.89
N LEU A 116 -0.25 8.03 -2.48
CA LEU A 116 -0.14 7.48 -1.13
C LEU A 116 -0.08 8.59 -0.07
N LEU A 117 0.60 9.69 -0.37
CA LEU A 117 0.68 10.87 0.52
C LEU A 117 -0.69 11.54 0.75
N VAL A 118 -1.64 11.32 -0.17
CA VAL A 118 -3.03 11.77 -0.02
C VAL A 118 -3.84 10.75 0.76
N ASP A 119 -3.74 9.48 0.37
CA ASP A 119 -4.51 8.38 0.97
C ASP A 119 -4.13 8.10 2.43
N GLU A 120 -2.87 8.25 2.82
CA GLU A 120 -2.44 8.09 4.22
C GLU A 120 -3.22 9.04 5.15
N ILE A 121 -3.44 10.27 4.71
CA ILE A 121 -4.18 11.29 5.47
C ILE A 121 -5.70 11.09 5.37
N LEU A 122 -6.22 10.70 4.19
CA LEU A 122 -7.64 10.40 4.01
C LEU A 122 -8.10 9.20 4.85
N THR A 123 -7.23 8.20 5.00
CA THR A 123 -7.52 7.00 5.80
C THR A 123 -7.35 7.21 7.31
N MET A 124 -6.62 8.23 7.75
CA MET A 124 -6.61 8.65 9.17
C MET A 124 -7.89 9.39 9.59
N SER A 125 -8.75 9.77 8.63
CA SER A 125 -10.01 10.51 8.87
C SER A 125 -11.27 9.62 8.86
N LEU A 126 -11.14 8.30 8.65
CA LEU A 126 -12.22 7.29 8.61
C LEU A 126 -11.99 6.17 9.62
#